data_AF-A0A2V8N3Z9-F1
#
_entry.id   AF-A0A2V8N3Z9-F1
#
_cell.length_a   1.000
_cell.length_b   1.000
_cell.length_c   1.000
_cell.angle_alpha   90.00
_cell.angle_beta   90.00
_cell.angle_gamma   90.00
#
_symmetry.space_group_name_H-M   'P 1'
#
loop_
_entity.id
_entity.type
_entity.pdbx_description
1 polymer ?
#
loop_
_entity_poly.entity_id
_entity_poly.type
_entity_poly.pdbx_seq_one_letter_code
_entity_poly.pdbx_strand_id
1 'polypeptide(L)'
;MAVVRPSSLPDPVAQGLLLSKSNETISPARRAAFEILRRVELENTYASVMLAALGKPMREDDRALCHELVLGVLRRRLWLDRALEHFAGRSIDQLDLPVTISLRLGLYQLRFLSRIPPPAAVNESVALMRVARLRSAGSFVNAVLRRATREPDYDPAAGVADADEKLALETSHPVWLIRRWIDAFGFAEAAAFAHQNNRAAPTAFRLTARARKQTRAEASIIAALKSAGAEVLPSAIVRGAWRVTGGRRALRELAHDGLIYFQDEASQLVAQL
;
A
#
# COMPACT_ATOMS: atom_id res chain seq x y z
N MET A 1 -31.57 20.35 -20.92
CA MET A 1 -30.69 19.67 -19.95
C MET A 1 -29.73 18.78 -20.72
N ALA A 2 -28.52 19.27 -20.98
CA ALA A 2 -27.54 18.55 -21.80
C ALA A 2 -26.74 17.57 -20.93
N VAL A 3 -26.75 16.30 -21.35
CA VAL A 3 -25.97 15.21 -20.78
C VAL A 3 -24.50 15.43 -21.14
N VAL A 4 -23.68 15.81 -20.16
CA VAL A 4 -22.23 15.94 -20.33
C VAL A 4 -21.64 14.53 -20.40
N ARG A 5 -21.18 14.13 -21.59
CA ARG A 5 -20.34 12.93 -21.77
C ARG A 5 -18.97 13.19 -21.14
N PRO A 6 -18.35 12.22 -20.43
CA PRO A 6 -16.99 12.38 -19.96
C PRO A 6 -16.06 12.47 -21.17
N SER A 7 -15.37 13.60 -21.28
CA SER A 7 -14.37 13.88 -22.30
C SER A 7 -13.23 12.87 -22.22
N SER A 8 -12.95 12.21 -23.34
CA SER A 8 -11.76 11.41 -23.58
C SER A 8 -10.52 12.30 -23.56
N LEU A 9 -9.96 12.55 -22.38
CA LEU A 9 -8.62 13.08 -22.23
C LEU A 9 -7.63 11.91 -22.41
N PRO A 10 -6.55 12.07 -23.21
CA PRO A 10 -5.55 11.03 -23.38
C PRO A 10 -4.83 10.76 -22.05
N ASP A 11 -4.76 9.49 -21.66
CA ASP A 11 -4.17 9.01 -20.41
C ASP A 11 -2.64 9.21 -20.39
N PRO A 12 -2.11 10.16 -19.59
CA PRO A 12 -0.67 10.39 -19.49
C PRO A 12 0.06 9.28 -18.72
N VAL A 13 -0.67 8.41 -18.01
CA VAL A 13 -0.11 7.28 -17.24
C VAL A 13 0.56 6.27 -18.17
N ALA A 14 0.05 6.11 -19.40
CA ALA A 14 0.59 5.15 -20.36
C ALA A 14 1.89 5.61 -21.03
N GLN A 15 2.11 6.92 -21.21
CA GLN A 15 3.19 7.44 -22.07
C GLN A 15 4.47 7.84 -21.31
N GLY A 16 4.40 8.21 -20.02
CA GLY A 16 5.59 8.58 -19.23
C GLY A 16 6.31 7.42 -18.53
N LEU A 17 5.68 6.25 -18.45
CA LEU A 17 6.13 5.13 -17.64
C LEU A 17 7.06 4.14 -18.36
N LEU A 18 7.37 4.35 -19.64
CA LEU A 18 8.29 3.48 -20.38
C LEU A 18 9.27 4.35 -21.17
N LEU A 19 10.56 3.98 -21.08
CA LEU A 19 11.71 4.49 -21.86
C LEU A 19 12.56 5.60 -21.21
N SER A 20 13.50 5.18 -20.35
CA SER A 20 14.87 5.70 -20.45
C SER A 20 15.86 4.54 -20.38
N LYS A 21 16.63 4.35 -21.46
CA LYS A 21 17.71 3.35 -21.53
C LYS A 21 18.90 3.82 -20.69
N SER A 22 19.04 3.30 -19.47
CA SER A 22 20.29 3.27 -18.73
C SER A 22 20.48 1.88 -18.13
N ASN A 23 21.69 1.35 -18.24
CA ASN A 23 22.06 -0.07 -18.14
C ASN A 23 21.99 -0.71 -16.73
N GLU A 24 21.04 -0.26 -15.90
CA GLU A 24 20.58 -0.90 -14.66
C GLU A 24 19.07 -0.65 -14.60
N THR A 25 18.29 -1.66 -15.01
CA THR A 25 16.83 -1.57 -15.06
C THR A 25 16.26 -1.55 -13.66
N ILE A 26 15.88 -0.36 -13.20
CA ILE A 26 15.07 -0.16 -12.00
C ILE A 26 13.79 -0.98 -12.13
N SER A 27 13.39 -1.68 -11.08
CA SER A 27 12.14 -2.43 -11.06
C SER A 27 10.96 -1.52 -11.47
N PRO A 28 10.14 -1.93 -12.45
CA PRO A 28 8.94 -1.18 -12.84
C PRO A 28 8.03 -0.87 -11.65
N ALA A 29 7.93 -1.80 -10.69
CA ALA A 29 7.15 -1.63 -9.47
C ALA A 29 7.65 -0.46 -8.61
N ARG A 30 8.97 -0.40 -8.36
CA ARG A 30 9.59 0.64 -7.52
C ARG A 30 9.54 2.00 -8.18
N ARG A 31 9.76 2.06 -9.50
CA ARG A 31 9.62 3.29 -10.28
C ARG A 31 8.18 3.80 -10.26
N ALA A 32 7.19 2.92 -10.46
CA ALA A 32 5.79 3.30 -10.39
C ALA A 32 5.40 3.78 -8.99
N ALA A 33 5.83 3.07 -7.94
CA ALA A 33 5.56 3.46 -6.55
C ALA A 33 6.15 4.83 -6.20
N PHE A 34 7.39 5.09 -6.64
CA PHE A 34 8.05 6.37 -6.49
C PHE A 34 7.26 7.52 -7.10
N GLU A 35 6.80 7.37 -8.35
CA GLU A 35 6.03 8.43 -9.01
C GLU A 35 4.62 8.62 -8.42
N ILE A 36 3.96 7.54 -7.99
CA ILE A 36 2.68 7.64 -7.29
C ILE A 36 2.85 8.43 -6.01
N LEU A 37 3.82 8.07 -5.16
CA LEU A 37 4.07 8.79 -3.90
C LEU A 37 4.43 10.27 -4.15
N ARG A 38 5.21 10.55 -5.21
CA ARG A 38 5.55 11.93 -5.57
C ARG A 38 4.34 12.75 -5.95
N ARG A 39 3.43 12.19 -6.74
CA ARG A 39 2.18 12.87 -7.13
C ARG A 39 1.19 12.99 -5.99
N VAL A 40 1.11 12.00 -5.10
CA VAL A 40 0.28 12.10 -3.88
C VAL A 40 0.70 13.31 -3.05
N GLU A 41 2.02 13.50 -2.83
CA GLU A 41 2.55 14.60 -2.03
C GLU A 41 2.47 15.97 -2.75
N LEU A 42 2.64 16.02 -4.08
CA LEU A 42 2.61 17.28 -4.85
C LEU A 42 1.21 17.73 -5.28
N GLU A 43 0.34 16.79 -5.64
CA GLU A 43 -0.95 17.07 -6.30
C GLU A 43 -2.14 16.79 -5.37
N ASN A 44 -1.92 16.36 -4.11
CA ASN A 44 -2.97 15.91 -3.19
C ASN A 44 -3.94 14.89 -3.80
N THR A 45 -3.43 14.05 -4.71
CA THR A 45 -4.24 13.03 -5.40
C THR A 45 -4.36 11.78 -4.55
N TYR A 46 -5.50 11.08 -4.67
CA TYR A 46 -5.71 9.81 -3.99
C TYR A 46 -4.86 8.68 -4.60
N ALA A 47 -4.01 8.08 -3.77
CA ALA A 47 -3.20 6.93 -4.16
C ALA A 47 -4.03 5.78 -4.74
N SER A 48 -5.25 5.55 -4.22
CA SER A 48 -6.18 4.52 -4.70
C SER A 48 -6.54 4.68 -6.18
N VAL A 49 -6.79 5.92 -6.62
CA VAL A 49 -7.12 6.24 -8.02
C VAL A 49 -5.93 5.94 -8.92
N MET A 50 -4.73 6.34 -8.49
CA MET A 50 -3.50 6.11 -9.26
C MET A 50 -3.14 4.63 -9.35
N LEU A 51 -3.31 3.89 -8.26
CA LEU A 51 -3.08 2.45 -8.22
C LEU A 51 -4.07 1.71 -9.13
N ALA A 52 -5.34 2.12 -9.15
CA ALA A 52 -6.35 1.57 -10.06
C ALA A 52 -6.02 1.86 -11.54
N ALA A 53 -5.41 3.02 -11.82
CA ALA A 53 -4.98 3.43 -13.16
C ALA A 53 -3.69 2.75 -13.64
N LEU A 54 -3.01 1.95 -12.82
CA LEU A 54 -1.86 1.15 -13.28
C LEU A 54 -2.33 0.26 -14.44
N GLY A 55 -1.90 0.56 -15.66
CA GLY A 55 -2.38 -0.12 -16.86
C GLY A 55 -1.95 -1.59 -16.95
N LYS A 56 -2.45 -2.31 -17.97
CA LYS A 56 -2.08 -3.71 -18.28
C LYS A 56 -0.59 -4.01 -18.59
N PRO A 57 0.29 -3.09 -19.05
CA PRO A 57 1.65 -3.49 -19.43
C PRO A 57 2.54 -3.92 -18.25
N MET A 58 2.12 -3.70 -17.00
CA MET A 58 2.86 -4.15 -15.83
C MET A 58 2.44 -5.57 -15.40
N ARG A 59 3.45 -6.44 -15.22
CA ARG A 59 3.30 -7.80 -14.69
C ARG A 59 2.53 -7.79 -13.36
N GLU A 60 1.84 -8.88 -13.07
CA GLU A 60 1.02 -8.98 -11.86
C GLU A 60 1.86 -8.86 -10.58
N ASP A 61 3.03 -9.49 -10.53
CA ASP A 61 3.96 -9.41 -9.39
C ASP A 61 4.45 -7.98 -9.16
N ASP A 62 4.83 -7.28 -10.24
CA ASP A 62 5.26 -5.88 -10.17
C ASP A 62 4.12 -4.97 -9.69
N ARG A 63 2.88 -5.25 -10.10
CA ARG A 63 1.70 -4.54 -9.62
C ARG A 63 1.44 -4.78 -8.14
N ALA A 64 1.54 -6.04 -7.71
CA ALA A 64 1.37 -6.40 -6.31
C ALA A 64 2.43 -5.70 -5.45
N LEU A 65 3.69 -5.70 -5.89
CA LEU A 65 4.77 -5.00 -5.21
C LEU A 65 4.57 -3.47 -5.21
N CYS A 66 4.15 -2.87 -6.32
CA CYS A 66 3.84 -1.43 -6.37
C CYS A 66 2.75 -1.05 -5.37
N HIS A 67 1.64 -1.80 -5.32
CA HIS A 67 0.58 -1.60 -4.33
C HIS A 67 1.12 -1.72 -2.89
N GLU A 68 1.91 -2.75 -2.62
CA GLU A 68 2.50 -2.98 -1.30
C GLU A 68 3.40 -1.82 -0.88
N LEU A 69 4.26 -1.34 -1.77
CA LEU A 69 5.17 -0.22 -1.49
C LEU A 69 4.42 1.10 -1.26
N VAL A 70 3.47 1.45 -2.14
CA VAL A 70 2.73 2.71 -2.01
C VAL A 70 1.88 2.73 -0.73
N LEU A 71 1.05 1.70 -0.54
CA LEU A 71 0.17 1.65 0.62
C LEU A 71 0.96 1.46 1.91
N GLY A 72 2.04 0.67 1.86
CA GLY A 72 2.95 0.45 2.97
C GLY A 72 3.64 1.72 3.46
N VAL A 73 4.23 2.48 2.54
CA VAL A 73 4.87 3.77 2.87
C VAL A 73 3.87 4.76 3.44
N LEU A 74 2.69 4.90 2.85
CA LEU A 74 1.65 5.81 3.36
C LEU A 74 1.17 5.40 4.75
N ARG A 75 0.93 4.10 4.95
CA ARG A 75 0.49 3.53 6.24
C ARG A 75 1.53 3.72 7.34
N ARG A 76 2.82 3.59 7.02
CA ARG A 76 3.93 3.68 7.99
C ARG A 76 4.65 5.02 7.96
N ARG A 77 4.08 6.06 7.35
CA ARG A 77 4.79 7.32 7.05
C ARG A 77 5.40 7.97 8.29
N LEU A 78 4.63 8.12 9.36
CA LEU A 78 5.12 8.75 10.60
C LEU A 78 6.29 7.97 11.22
N TRP A 79 6.18 6.64 11.28
CA TRP A 79 7.27 5.79 11.79
C TRP A 79 8.51 5.87 10.89
N LEU A 80 8.32 5.80 9.56
CA LEU A 80 9.42 5.89 8.59
C LEU A 80 10.13 7.23 8.68
N ASP A 81 9.40 8.33 8.77
CA ASP A 81 9.98 9.68 8.84
C ASP A 81 10.83 9.84 10.09
N ARG A 82 10.31 9.45 11.26
CA ARG A 82 11.05 9.52 12.52
C ARG A 82 12.30 8.64 12.52
N ALA A 83 12.19 7.44 11.96
CA ALA A 83 13.36 6.58 11.80
C ALA A 83 14.40 7.17 10.84
N LEU A 84 13.96 7.79 9.74
CA LEU A 84 14.86 8.41 8.78
C LEU A 84 15.56 9.64 9.35
N GLU A 85 14.93 10.42 10.22
CA GLU A 85 15.58 11.56 10.90
C GLU A 85 16.83 11.12 11.67
N HIS A 86 16.76 9.98 12.39
CA HIS A 86 17.89 9.37 13.08
C HIS A 86 19.00 8.93 12.10
N PHE A 87 18.64 8.21 11.03
CA PHE A 87 19.64 7.69 10.09
C PHE A 87 20.26 8.79 9.20
N ALA A 88 19.47 9.78 8.80
CA ALA A 88 19.88 10.92 7.99
C ALA A 88 20.67 11.97 8.80
N GLY A 89 20.46 12.02 10.12
CA GLY A 89 21.06 13.02 11.00
C GLY A 89 20.51 14.44 10.77
N ARG A 90 19.32 14.55 10.17
CA ARG A 90 18.65 15.81 9.86
C ARG A 90 17.15 15.58 9.69
N SER A 91 16.39 16.65 9.86
CA SER A 91 14.93 16.59 9.79
C SER A 91 14.44 16.29 8.37
N ILE A 92 13.32 15.58 8.23
CA ILE A 92 12.78 15.14 6.93
C ILE A 92 12.35 16.31 6.04
N ASP A 93 11.92 17.42 6.64
CA ASP A 93 11.58 18.67 5.97
C ASP A 93 12.78 19.38 5.33
N GLN A 94 14.00 19.03 5.73
CA GLN A 94 15.25 19.56 5.15
C GLN A 94 15.72 18.77 3.93
N LEU A 95 15.01 17.70 3.54
CA LEU A 95 15.34 16.86 2.40
C LEU A 95 14.43 17.16 1.22
N ASP A 96 15.00 17.13 0.01
CA ASP A 96 14.22 17.20 -1.21
C ASP A 96 13.20 16.06 -1.26
N LEU A 97 11.95 16.36 -1.66
CA LEU A 97 10.86 15.38 -1.70
C LEU A 97 11.23 14.07 -2.44
N PRO A 98 11.88 14.08 -3.62
CA PRO A 98 12.37 12.86 -4.25
C PRO A 98 13.30 12.03 -3.37
N VAL A 99 14.20 12.66 -2.61
CA VAL A 99 15.13 11.98 -1.70
C VAL A 99 14.34 11.34 -0.56
N THR A 100 13.42 12.08 0.05
CA THR A 100 12.53 11.59 1.11
C THR A 100 11.72 10.37 0.65
N ILE A 101 11.11 10.41 -0.54
CA ILE A 101 10.32 9.29 -1.07
C ILE A 101 11.21 8.06 -1.32
N SER A 102 12.40 8.24 -1.88
CA SER A 102 13.35 7.13 -2.10
C SER A 102 13.79 6.50 -0.78
N LEU A 103 14.11 7.32 0.22
CA LEU A 103 14.46 6.86 1.56
C LEU A 103 13.30 6.11 2.23
N ARG A 104 12.06 6.63 2.15
CA ARG A 104 10.86 5.96 2.67
C ARG A 104 10.65 4.60 2.02
N LEU A 105 10.76 4.52 0.68
CA LEU A 105 10.65 3.26 -0.05
C LEU A 105 11.74 2.27 0.34
N GLY A 106 12.99 2.73 0.43
CA GLY A 106 14.13 1.90 0.84
C GLY A 106 13.96 1.36 2.24
N LEU A 107 13.68 2.22 3.21
CA LEU A 107 13.50 1.84 4.60
C LEU A 107 12.27 0.94 4.79
N TYR A 108 11.16 1.20 4.09
CA TYR A 108 9.98 0.34 4.15
C TYR A 108 10.31 -1.09 3.71
N GLN A 109 11.03 -1.24 2.60
CA GLN A 109 11.47 -2.55 2.13
C GLN A 109 12.37 -3.24 3.16
N LEU A 110 13.33 -2.52 3.75
CA LEU A 110 14.26 -3.07 4.74
C LEU A 110 13.58 -3.54 6.03
N ARG A 111 12.50 -2.87 6.45
CA ARG A 111 11.86 -3.10 7.75
C ARG A 111 10.63 -3.99 7.70
N PHE A 112 9.88 -3.95 6.59
CA PHE A 112 8.57 -4.60 6.52
C PHE A 112 8.48 -5.69 5.45
N LEU A 113 9.44 -5.80 4.52
CA LEU A 113 9.38 -6.76 3.42
C LEU A 113 10.49 -7.81 3.52
N SER A 114 10.22 -8.88 4.26
CA SER A 114 11.17 -9.99 4.52
C SER A 114 11.69 -10.72 3.28
N ARG A 115 10.96 -10.64 2.16
CA ARG A 115 11.35 -11.30 0.90
C ARG A 115 12.30 -10.47 0.03
N ILE A 116 12.57 -9.21 0.39
CA ILE A 116 13.42 -8.31 -0.41
C ILE A 116 14.83 -8.28 0.21
N PRO A 117 15.87 -8.72 -0.50
CA PRO A 117 17.23 -8.64 0.00
C PRO A 117 17.64 -7.18 0.27
N PRO A 118 18.33 -6.89 1.40
CA PRO A 118 18.78 -5.52 1.70
C PRO A 118 19.58 -4.84 0.59
N PRO A 119 20.54 -5.52 -0.10
CA PRO A 119 21.26 -4.89 -1.21
C PRO A 119 20.34 -4.47 -2.36
N ALA A 120 19.29 -5.24 -2.64
CA ALA A 120 18.32 -4.88 -3.68
C ALA A 120 17.50 -3.65 -3.29
N ALA A 121 17.02 -3.60 -2.04
CA ALA A 121 16.30 -2.42 -1.53
C ALA A 121 17.14 -1.14 -1.60
N VAL A 122 18.42 -1.22 -1.20
CA VAL A 122 19.36 -0.09 -1.23
C VAL A 122 19.65 0.34 -2.67
N ASN A 123 20.11 -0.58 -3.52
CA ASN A 123 20.56 -0.26 -4.88
C ASN A 123 19.43 0.33 -5.73
N GLU A 124 18.22 -0.24 -5.64
CA GLU A 124 17.05 0.28 -6.35
C GLU A 124 16.65 1.67 -5.86
N SER A 125 16.70 1.92 -4.55
CA SER A 125 16.39 3.24 -3.98
C SER A 125 17.40 4.30 -4.44
N VAL A 126 18.68 3.95 -4.51
CA VAL A 126 19.72 4.82 -5.08
C VAL A 126 19.47 5.08 -6.56
N ALA A 127 19.07 4.06 -7.31
CA ALA A 127 18.80 4.19 -8.75
C ALA A 127 17.62 5.14 -9.03
N LEU A 128 16.62 5.24 -8.13
CA LEU A 128 15.52 6.22 -8.24
C LEU A 128 16.02 7.68 -8.30
N MET A 129 17.20 7.99 -7.75
CA MET A 129 17.79 9.34 -7.86
C MET A 129 18.14 9.72 -9.30
N ARG A 130 18.41 8.73 -10.16
CA ARG A 130 18.61 8.96 -11.60
C ARG A 130 17.28 9.34 -12.28
N VAL A 131 16.19 8.68 -11.90
CA VAL A 131 14.82 8.98 -12.39
C VAL A 131 14.42 10.40 -11.99
N ALA A 132 14.71 10.79 -10.75
CA ALA A 132 14.43 12.12 -10.22
C ALA A 132 15.38 13.22 -10.74
N ARG A 133 16.36 12.90 -11.60
CA ARG A 133 17.42 13.81 -12.06
C ARG A 133 18.27 14.42 -10.93
N LEU A 134 18.38 13.74 -9.79
CA LEU A 134 19.15 14.14 -8.60
C LEU A 134 20.31 13.17 -8.32
N ARG A 135 21.13 12.89 -9.33
CA ARG A 135 22.19 11.86 -9.24
C ARG A 135 23.17 12.09 -8.09
N SER A 136 23.46 13.35 -7.74
CA SER A 136 24.33 13.73 -6.63
C SER A 136 23.82 13.26 -5.27
N ALA A 137 22.50 13.13 -5.10
CA ALA A 137 21.89 12.65 -3.86
C ALA A 137 21.96 11.12 -3.69
N GLY A 138 22.39 10.37 -4.73
CA GLY A 138 22.47 8.90 -4.69
C GLY A 138 23.43 8.38 -3.61
N SER A 139 24.57 9.05 -3.41
CA SER A 139 25.53 8.69 -2.35
C SER A 139 24.94 8.87 -0.96
N PHE A 140 24.17 9.94 -0.75
CA PHE A 140 23.46 10.20 0.50
C PHE A 140 22.39 9.14 0.77
N VAL A 141 21.52 8.83 -0.20
CA VAL A 141 20.50 7.76 -0.07
C VAL A 141 21.16 6.42 0.29
N ASN A 142 22.25 6.06 -0.39
CA ASN A 142 23.00 4.85 -0.10
C ASN A 142 23.55 4.84 1.34
N ALA A 143 24.15 5.94 1.79
CA ALA A 143 24.74 6.05 3.12
C ALA A 143 23.69 5.87 4.23
N VAL A 144 22.54 6.55 4.10
CA VAL A 144 21.42 6.48 5.05
C VAL A 144 20.85 5.06 5.12
N LEU A 145 20.52 4.46 3.97
CA LEU A 145 19.95 3.12 3.96
C LEU A 145 20.94 2.04 4.40
N ARG A 146 22.24 2.19 4.09
CA ARG A 146 23.27 1.29 4.63
C ARG A 146 23.42 1.42 6.14
N ARG A 147 23.25 2.62 6.70
CA ARG A 147 23.18 2.79 8.16
C ARG A 147 21.98 2.05 8.73
N ALA A 148 20.80 2.20 8.13
CA ALA A 148 19.62 1.45 8.53
C ALA A 148 19.79 -0.07 8.45
N THR A 149 20.61 -0.61 7.53
CA THR A 149 20.92 -2.05 7.51
C THR A 149 21.83 -2.51 8.64
N ARG A 150 22.64 -1.62 9.23
CA ARG A 150 23.52 -1.95 10.38
C ARG A 150 22.80 -1.84 11.73
N GLU A 151 21.69 -1.11 11.76
CA GLU A 151 20.86 -0.89 12.94
C GLU A 151 19.44 -1.47 12.70
N PRO A 152 19.28 -2.79 12.47
CA PRO A 152 18.02 -3.39 12.07
C PRO A 152 16.90 -3.26 13.12
N ASP A 153 17.27 -3.27 14.39
CA ASP A 153 16.35 -3.25 15.54
C ASP A 153 16.07 -1.84 16.07
N TYR A 154 16.53 -0.80 15.36
CA TYR A 154 16.22 0.58 15.76
C TYR A 154 14.72 0.85 15.65
N ASP A 155 14.12 1.25 16.78
CA ASP A 155 12.73 1.66 16.87
C ASP A 155 12.66 3.14 17.33
N PRO A 156 12.11 4.05 16.49
CA PRO A 156 11.96 5.45 16.86
C PRO A 156 11.01 5.67 18.05
N ALA A 157 10.18 4.69 18.43
CA ALA A 157 9.27 4.80 19.57
C ALA A 157 9.85 4.35 20.92
N ALA A 158 11.02 3.69 20.94
CA ALA A 158 11.54 3.06 22.15
C ALA A 158 11.78 4.03 23.32
N GLY A 159 12.13 5.29 23.02
CA GLY A 159 12.41 6.33 24.02
C GLY A 159 11.26 7.29 24.31
N VAL A 160 10.07 7.07 23.75
CA VAL A 160 8.93 7.98 23.95
C VAL A 160 8.27 7.67 25.30
N ALA A 161 8.25 8.68 26.19
CA ALA A 161 7.75 8.53 27.56
C ALA A 161 6.23 8.57 27.66
N ASP A 162 5.58 9.44 26.88
CA ASP A 162 4.12 9.55 26.83
C ASP A 162 3.54 8.35 26.07
N ALA A 163 2.62 7.61 26.71
CA ALA A 163 2.09 6.37 26.17
C ALA A 163 1.27 6.61 24.88
N ASP A 164 0.56 7.73 24.78
CA ASP A 164 -0.28 8.07 23.62
C ASP A 164 0.59 8.43 22.42
N GLU A 165 1.62 9.25 22.64
CA GLU A 165 2.62 9.59 21.62
C GLU A 165 3.42 8.37 21.16
N LYS A 166 3.76 7.48 22.10
CA LYS A 166 4.42 6.21 21.78
C LYS A 166 3.54 5.36 20.87
N LEU A 167 2.29 5.13 21.26
CA LEU A 167 1.32 4.38 20.47
C LEU A 167 1.08 5.03 19.09
N ALA A 168 0.97 6.36 19.04
CA ALA A 168 0.82 7.11 17.81
C ALA A 168 2.00 6.87 16.85
N LEU A 169 3.23 6.89 17.36
CA LEU A 169 4.43 6.66 16.58
C LEU A 169 4.56 5.20 16.11
N GLU A 170 4.41 4.23 17.02
CA GLU A 170 4.47 2.78 16.72
C GLU A 170 3.46 2.38 15.63
N THR A 171 2.27 2.98 15.69
CA THR A 171 1.17 2.69 14.78
C THR A 171 1.04 3.71 13.65
N SER A 172 1.94 4.69 13.54
CA SER A 172 1.89 5.72 12.50
C SER A 172 0.55 6.47 12.38
N HIS A 173 -0.12 6.71 13.50
CA HIS A 173 -1.34 7.52 13.58
C HIS A 173 -1.00 8.92 14.14
N PRO A 174 -1.77 9.96 13.79
CA PRO A 174 -1.61 11.24 14.46
C PRO A 174 -2.08 11.14 15.92
N VAL A 175 -1.35 11.77 16.84
CA VAL A 175 -1.61 11.68 18.29
C VAL A 175 -3.04 12.10 18.67
N TRP A 176 -3.61 13.10 17.98
CA TRP A 176 -4.98 13.54 18.23
C TRP A 176 -6.02 12.43 17.99
N LEU A 177 -5.76 11.53 17.03
CA LEU A 177 -6.67 10.44 16.72
C LEU A 177 -6.57 9.32 17.74
N ILE A 178 -5.34 9.02 18.19
CA ILE A 178 -5.11 8.08 19.29
C ILE A 178 -5.81 8.56 20.55
N ARG A 179 -5.59 9.81 20.97
CA ARG A 179 -6.26 10.41 22.14
C ARG A 179 -7.78 10.33 22.02
N ARG A 180 -8.33 10.68 20.84
CA ARG A 180 -9.77 10.57 20.58
C ARG A 180 -10.31 9.14 20.73
N TRP A 181 -9.55 8.11 20.32
CA TRP A 181 -9.96 6.72 20.51
C TRP A 181 -9.84 6.28 21.97
N ILE A 182 -8.80 6.74 22.68
CA ILE A 182 -8.62 6.47 24.11
C ILE A 182 -9.80 7.06 24.90
N ASP A 183 -10.18 8.31 24.60
CA ASP A 183 -11.32 8.97 25.25
C ASP A 183 -12.64 8.23 25.00
N ALA A 184 -12.80 7.61 23.82
CA ALA A 184 -14.03 6.94 23.42
C ALA A 184 -14.12 5.48 23.90
N PHE A 185 -13.00 4.76 23.95
CA PHE A 185 -12.98 3.30 24.09
C PHE A 185 -12.05 2.79 25.20
N GLY A 186 -11.19 3.64 25.77
CA GLY A 186 -10.10 3.23 26.65
C GLY A 186 -8.82 2.87 25.90
N PHE A 187 -7.70 2.83 26.64
CA PHE A 187 -6.37 2.64 26.05
C PHE A 187 -6.20 1.29 25.36
N ALA A 188 -6.67 0.20 25.97
CA ALA A 188 -6.46 -1.15 25.44
C ALA A 188 -7.16 -1.35 24.08
N GLU A 189 -8.42 -0.92 23.98
CA GLU A 189 -9.22 -0.96 22.76
C GLU A 189 -8.66 -0.02 21.68
N ALA A 190 -8.27 1.21 22.05
CA ALA A 190 -7.63 2.15 21.13
C ALA A 190 -6.33 1.60 20.55
N ALA A 191 -5.49 0.97 21.38
CA ALA A 191 -4.27 0.31 20.94
C ALA A 191 -4.59 -0.86 19.99
N ALA A 192 -5.57 -1.71 20.34
CA ALA A 192 -6.00 -2.80 19.47
C ALA A 192 -6.49 -2.30 18.10
N PHE A 193 -7.28 -1.22 18.06
CA PHE A 193 -7.72 -0.59 16.82
C PHE A 193 -6.55 -0.04 16.00
N ALA A 194 -5.64 0.70 16.63
CA ALA A 194 -4.48 1.28 15.94
C ALA A 194 -3.55 0.20 15.34
N HIS A 195 -3.33 -0.90 16.05
CA HIS A 195 -2.58 -2.04 15.50
C HIS A 195 -3.32 -2.75 14.37
N GLN A 196 -4.63 -2.94 14.50
CA GLN A 196 -5.44 -3.59 13.47
C GLN A 196 -5.54 -2.74 12.19
N ASN A 197 -5.65 -1.42 12.30
CA ASN A 197 -5.66 -0.49 11.18
C ASN A 197 -4.39 -0.56 10.32
N ASN A 198 -3.28 -1.01 10.92
CA ASN A 198 -2.01 -1.18 10.22
C ASN A 198 -1.82 -2.54 9.55
N ARG A 199 -2.82 -3.43 9.63
CA ARG A 199 -2.79 -4.70 8.93
C ARG A 199 -3.42 -4.56 7.56
N ALA A 200 -3.04 -5.45 6.64
CA ALA A 200 -3.73 -5.53 5.36
C ALA A 200 -5.20 -5.93 5.61
N ALA A 201 -6.13 -5.14 5.08
CA ALA A 201 -7.55 -5.45 5.19
C ALA A 201 -7.85 -6.77 4.46
N PRO A 202 -8.62 -7.70 5.07
CA PRO A 202 -9.12 -8.87 4.37
C PRO A 202 -9.88 -8.44 3.12
N THR A 203 -9.69 -9.15 2.00
CA THR A 203 -10.52 -8.92 0.82
C THR A 203 -11.84 -9.65 1.04
N ALA A 204 -12.94 -8.92 1.03
CA ALA A 204 -14.28 -9.46 1.14
C ALA A 204 -15.06 -9.27 -0.17
N PHE A 205 -15.91 -10.23 -0.49
CA PHE A 205 -16.81 -10.16 -1.63
C PHE A 205 -18.16 -10.77 -1.32
N ARG A 206 -19.13 -10.44 -2.16
CA ARG A 206 -20.44 -11.11 -2.22
C ARG A 206 -20.75 -11.58 -3.63
N LEU A 207 -21.62 -12.56 -3.73
CA LEU A 207 -22.21 -12.94 -5.01
C LEU A 207 -23.22 -11.88 -5.46
N THR A 208 -23.20 -11.57 -6.75
CA THR A 208 -24.17 -10.67 -7.37
C THR A 208 -25.50 -11.38 -7.63
N ALA A 209 -26.55 -10.61 -7.92
CA ALA A 209 -27.82 -11.17 -8.38
C ALA A 209 -27.66 -12.00 -9.67
N ARG A 210 -26.70 -11.64 -10.55
CA ARG A 210 -26.37 -12.40 -11.77
C ARG A 210 -25.87 -13.79 -11.44
N ALA A 211 -24.93 -13.91 -10.49
CA ALA A 211 -24.43 -15.21 -10.06
C ALA A 211 -25.54 -16.07 -9.45
N ARG A 212 -26.39 -15.49 -8.59
CA ARG A 212 -27.48 -16.23 -7.91
C ARG A 212 -28.54 -16.82 -8.85
N LYS A 213 -28.64 -16.33 -10.08
CA LYS A 213 -29.52 -16.91 -11.12
C LYS A 213 -28.97 -18.22 -11.69
N GLN A 214 -27.70 -18.54 -11.48
CA GLN A 214 -27.07 -19.76 -11.97
C GLN A 214 -27.15 -20.85 -10.91
N THR A 215 -27.53 -22.06 -11.31
CA THR A 215 -27.58 -23.24 -10.44
C THR A 215 -26.19 -23.54 -9.89
N ARG A 216 -26.06 -23.70 -8.56
CA ARG A 216 -24.78 -24.00 -7.85
C ARG A 216 -23.66 -22.96 -8.05
N ALA A 217 -24.00 -21.71 -8.37
CA ALA A 217 -23.01 -20.65 -8.61
C ALA A 217 -22.01 -20.48 -7.46
N GLU A 218 -22.49 -20.47 -6.21
CA GLU A 218 -21.64 -20.30 -5.02
C GLU A 218 -20.58 -21.39 -4.91
N ALA A 219 -20.99 -22.66 -4.94
CA ALA A 219 -20.07 -23.79 -4.86
C ALA A 219 -19.05 -23.77 -6.01
N SER A 220 -19.49 -23.44 -7.24
CA SER A 220 -18.61 -23.36 -8.40
C SER A 220 -17.58 -22.22 -8.29
N ILE A 221 -18.02 -21.02 -7.87
CA ILE A 221 -17.15 -19.85 -7.68
C ILE A 221 -16.09 -20.14 -6.61
N ILE A 222 -16.51 -20.71 -5.47
CA ILE A 222 -15.59 -21.04 -4.37
C ILE A 222 -14.59 -22.11 -4.81
N ALA A 223 -15.04 -23.14 -5.53
CA ALA A 223 -14.16 -24.18 -6.05
C ALA A 223 -13.13 -23.60 -7.03
N ALA A 224 -13.56 -22.74 -7.96
CA ALA A 224 -12.67 -22.08 -8.90
C ALA A 224 -11.59 -21.22 -8.19
N LEU A 225 -11.98 -20.47 -7.16
CA LEU A 225 -11.05 -19.70 -6.34
C LEU A 225 -10.05 -20.58 -5.61
N LYS A 226 -10.50 -21.68 -5.00
CA LYS A 226 -9.62 -22.65 -4.32
C LYS A 226 -8.64 -23.32 -5.30
N SER A 227 -9.11 -23.71 -6.49
CA SER A 227 -8.25 -24.24 -7.55
C SER A 227 -7.21 -23.22 -8.05
N ALA A 228 -7.51 -21.93 -7.97
CA ALA A 228 -6.58 -20.84 -8.23
C ALA A 228 -5.65 -20.52 -7.04
N GLY A 229 -5.61 -21.38 -6.01
CA GLY A 229 -4.75 -21.21 -4.83
C GLY A 229 -5.25 -20.16 -3.84
N ALA A 230 -6.53 -19.78 -3.90
CA ALA A 230 -7.11 -18.88 -2.91
C ALA A 230 -7.60 -19.65 -1.67
N GLU A 231 -7.36 -19.08 -0.50
CA GLU A 231 -8.07 -19.43 0.72
C GLU A 231 -9.37 -18.64 0.76
N VAL A 232 -10.51 -19.33 0.85
CA VAL A 232 -11.84 -18.72 0.84
C VAL A 232 -12.61 -19.20 2.07
N LEU A 233 -13.04 -18.26 2.91
CA LEU A 233 -13.76 -18.51 4.15
C LEU A 233 -15.09 -17.74 4.14
N PRO A 234 -16.18 -18.32 4.65
CA PRO A 234 -17.41 -17.57 4.84
C PRO A 234 -17.17 -16.45 5.86
N SER A 235 -17.90 -15.35 5.71
CA SER A 235 -17.94 -14.30 6.73
C SER A 235 -18.56 -14.84 8.01
N ALA A 236 -17.97 -14.45 9.16
CA ALA A 236 -18.49 -14.79 10.47
C ALA A 236 -19.66 -13.88 10.90
N ILE A 237 -19.84 -12.75 10.22
CA ILE A 237 -20.77 -11.68 10.63
C ILE A 237 -21.87 -11.39 9.60
N VAL A 238 -21.65 -11.70 8.32
CA VAL A 238 -22.64 -11.42 7.26
C VAL A 238 -22.98 -12.66 6.46
N ARG A 239 -24.26 -13.02 6.42
CA ARG A 239 -24.72 -14.18 5.65
C ARG A 239 -24.51 -13.95 4.15
N GLY A 240 -23.86 -14.90 3.49
CA GLY A 240 -23.61 -14.85 2.04
C GLY A 240 -22.45 -13.93 1.62
N ALA A 241 -21.67 -13.44 2.59
CA ALA A 241 -20.40 -12.77 2.37
C ALA A 241 -19.24 -13.75 2.52
N TRP A 242 -18.15 -13.50 1.79
CA TRP A 242 -16.96 -14.34 1.78
C TRP A 242 -15.71 -13.50 1.95
N ARG A 243 -14.76 -13.99 2.75
CA ARG A 243 -13.40 -13.48 2.85
C ARG A 243 -12.47 -14.34 2.00
N VAL A 244 -11.51 -13.69 1.36
CA VAL A 244 -10.57 -14.36 0.47
C VAL A 244 -9.15 -13.82 0.62
N THR A 245 -8.19 -14.74 0.60
CA THR A 245 -6.76 -14.47 0.53
C THR A 245 -6.18 -15.23 -0.65
N GLY A 246 -5.37 -14.58 -1.49
CA GLY A 246 -4.82 -15.19 -2.71
C GLY A 246 -5.79 -15.15 -3.91
N GLY A 247 -5.47 -15.88 -4.97
CA GLY A 247 -6.30 -15.98 -6.18
C GLY A 247 -6.65 -14.65 -6.86
N ARG A 248 -5.78 -13.64 -6.79
CA ARG A 248 -6.07 -12.26 -7.23
C ARG A 248 -6.56 -12.17 -8.67
N ARG A 249 -5.95 -12.94 -9.58
CA ARG A 249 -6.36 -13.01 -10.99
C ARG A 249 -7.78 -13.55 -11.14
N ALA A 250 -8.08 -14.70 -10.55
CA ALA A 250 -9.41 -15.32 -10.61
C ALA A 250 -10.49 -14.41 -9.99
N LEU A 251 -10.17 -13.72 -8.88
CA LEU A 251 -11.07 -12.73 -8.28
C LEU A 251 -11.40 -11.57 -9.24
N ARG A 252 -10.40 -11.05 -9.96
CA ARG A 252 -10.64 -9.98 -10.94
C ARG A 252 -11.46 -10.47 -12.13
N GLU A 253 -11.20 -11.68 -12.62
CA GLU A 253 -11.97 -12.29 -13.71
C GLU A 253 -13.44 -12.46 -13.29
N LEU A 254 -13.71 -13.04 -12.12
CA LEU A 254 -15.07 -13.18 -11.58
C LEU A 254 -15.78 -11.83 -11.36
N ALA A 255 -15.04 -10.81 -10.91
CA ALA A 255 -15.60 -9.46 -10.74
C ALA A 255 -15.88 -8.80 -12.09
N HIS A 256 -15.00 -8.99 -13.07
CA HIS A 256 -15.19 -8.50 -14.44
C HIS A 256 -16.42 -9.13 -15.10
N ASP A 257 -16.63 -10.43 -14.89
CA ASP A 257 -17.81 -11.17 -15.37
C ASP A 257 -19.09 -10.78 -14.60
N GLY A 258 -18.96 -9.96 -13.55
CA GLY A 258 -20.07 -9.51 -12.72
C GLY A 258 -20.68 -10.62 -11.87
N LEU A 259 -19.92 -11.68 -11.57
CA LEU A 259 -20.36 -12.79 -10.72
C LEU A 259 -20.17 -12.47 -9.24
N ILE A 260 -19.12 -11.73 -8.92
CA ILE A 260 -18.84 -11.24 -7.57
C ILE A 260 -18.74 -9.72 -7.55
N TYR A 261 -18.91 -9.15 -6.36
CA TYR A 261 -18.70 -7.73 -6.10
C TYR A 261 -17.85 -7.59 -4.84
N PHE A 262 -16.74 -6.84 -4.94
CA PHE A 262 -15.89 -6.53 -3.80
C PHE A 262 -16.60 -5.54 -2.89
N GLN A 263 -16.82 -5.92 -1.64
CA GLN A 263 -17.48 -5.09 -0.66
C GLN A 263 -17.07 -5.55 0.73
N ASP A 264 -16.69 -4.60 1.58
CA ASP A 264 -16.36 -4.86 2.98
C ASP A 264 -17.55 -5.49 3.72
N GLU A 265 -17.26 -6.37 4.69
CA GLU A 265 -18.30 -7.10 5.45
C GLU A 265 -19.23 -6.14 6.19
N ALA A 266 -18.73 -5.08 6.84
CA ALA A 266 -19.58 -4.11 7.53
C ALA A 266 -20.51 -3.38 6.56
N SER A 267 -20.02 -3.06 5.34
CA SER A 267 -20.84 -2.45 4.30
C SER A 267 -21.93 -3.40 3.77
N GLN A 268 -21.68 -4.70 3.75
CA GLN A 268 -22.68 -5.69 3.37
C GLN A 268 -23.74 -5.89 4.47
N LEU A 269 -23.33 -5.79 5.74
CA LEU A 269 -24.22 -5.94 6.89
C LEU A 269 -25.34 -4.90 6.89
N VAL A 270 -25.08 -3.67 6.44
CA VAL A 270 -26.09 -2.58 6.37
C VAL A 270 -27.35 -3.00 5.62
N ALA A 271 -27.24 -3.85 4.58
CA ALA A 271 -28.39 -4.32 3.82
C ALA A 271 -29.15 -5.49 4.50
N GLN A 272 -28.67 -5.96 5.65
CA GLN A 272 -29.24 -7.06 6.45
C GLN A 272 -29.71 -6.61 7.84
N LEU A 273 -29.39 -5.38 8.25
CA LEU A 273 -29.94 -4.73 9.44
C LEU A 273 -31.36 -4.22 9.15
#